data_AF-A0A267EH26-F1
#
_entry.id   AF-A0A267EH26-F1
#
_cell.length_a   1.000
_cell.length_b   1.000
_cell.length_c   1.000
_cell.angle_alpha   90.00
_cell.angle_beta   90.00
_cell.angle_gamma   90.00
#
_symmetry.space_group_name_H-M   'P 1'
#
loop_
_entity.id
_entity.type
_entity.pdbx_description
1 polymer ?
#
loop_
_entity_poly.entity_id
_entity_poly.type
_entity_poly.pdbx_seq_one_letter_code
_entity_poly.pdbx_strand_id
1 'polypeptide(L)'
;MADTIPANISPLYPLANAKGTDLLCELCQKPAFIQCSKCRVTYYCGPEHQRADWIGIHAKICDELAVLRKPVPFLTSEKDRREKREELIQQQLRMIVITRTTGQKLLFENHFEEAVPAALQSLKFAIDVHGSSSVELVPSYLILGEASIGLQRLSQAEEYLSQAQWTVLKTDNPSNAIKSQLHRNLGLLFSAKGDYGRALENLAIDIFHASDEYGTEDIRVSGGYFSMANIFMYKNKQEIAYDLFGRVIDIWYDHLWRIVQAMTAPPDIPDGLGEVVAEITQEEKEHLDEAQQAEALKILHSIYSLLVETSEAVDSGSEAESVWESRRMYTAKTALCLLMLYFVLGDREKIGEFDSKTAELLAAAGLGDSPQSDEDATGIAEHYRHIRAALQ
;
A
#
# COMPACT_ATOMS: atom_id res chain seq x y z
N MET A 1 0.59 15.74 -21.46
CA MET A 1 1.03 16.78 -20.49
C MET A 1 2.51 17.00 -20.71
N ALA A 2 2.94 18.26 -20.80
CA ALA A 2 4.25 18.64 -21.31
C ALA A 2 5.42 18.03 -20.52
N ASP A 3 6.38 17.47 -21.26
CA ASP A 3 7.73 17.10 -20.87
C ASP A 3 8.46 18.29 -20.22
N THR A 4 8.24 18.50 -18.93
CA THR A 4 9.11 19.36 -18.16
C THR A 4 10.35 18.56 -17.74
N ILE A 5 11.49 19.08 -18.18
CA ILE A 5 12.83 18.69 -17.74
C ILE A 5 12.85 18.85 -16.20
N PRO A 6 13.39 17.88 -15.44
CA PRO A 6 13.54 18.02 -13.99
C PRO A 6 14.50 19.17 -13.69
N ALA A 7 13.98 20.26 -13.15
CA ALA A 7 14.67 21.54 -12.91
C ALA A 7 15.85 21.48 -11.92
N ASN A 8 16.31 20.29 -11.54
CA ASN A 8 17.23 20.06 -10.43
C ASN A 8 18.44 19.18 -10.81
N ILE A 9 19.06 19.38 -11.97
CA ILE A 9 20.27 18.64 -12.38
C ILE A 9 21.46 19.54 -12.63
N SER A 10 22.65 19.02 -12.38
CA SER A 10 23.93 19.63 -12.75
C SER A 10 24.81 18.61 -13.47
N PRO A 11 25.51 19.00 -14.55
CA PRO A 11 26.38 18.08 -15.28
C PRO A 11 27.56 17.65 -14.42
N LEU A 12 27.97 16.39 -14.58
CA LEU A 12 29.19 15.82 -14.01
C LEU A 12 30.11 15.36 -15.13
N TYR A 13 31.40 15.58 -14.92
CA TYR A 13 32.46 15.12 -15.80
C TYR A 13 33.28 14.06 -15.04
N PRO A 14 33.12 12.76 -15.33
CA PRO A 14 33.82 11.70 -14.58
C PRO A 14 35.34 11.87 -14.52
N LEU A 15 35.94 12.45 -15.56
CA LEU A 15 37.38 12.75 -15.61
C LEU A 15 37.83 13.85 -14.63
N ALA A 16 36.90 14.67 -14.15
CA ALA A 16 37.16 15.73 -13.17
C ALA A 16 37.02 15.24 -11.72
N ASN A 17 36.61 13.98 -11.51
CA ASN A 17 36.49 13.41 -10.18
C ASN A 17 37.87 13.26 -9.52
N ALA A 18 37.90 13.29 -8.19
CA ALA A 18 39.11 13.01 -7.45
C ALA A 18 39.63 11.60 -7.80
N LYS A 19 40.95 11.43 -7.83
CA LYS A 19 41.57 10.16 -8.21
C LYS A 19 41.05 9.03 -7.30
N GLY A 20 40.48 7.99 -7.90
CA GLY A 20 39.91 6.84 -7.18
C GLY A 20 38.45 7.02 -6.73
N THR A 21 37.76 8.08 -7.19
CA THR A 21 36.32 8.26 -6.93
C THR A 21 35.49 8.06 -8.20
N ASP A 22 34.73 6.97 -8.23
CA ASP A 22 33.72 6.71 -9.26
C ASP A 22 32.35 7.09 -8.71
N LEU A 23 31.72 8.09 -9.32
CA LEU A 23 30.34 8.46 -9.01
C LEU A 23 29.43 7.59 -9.85
N LEU A 24 28.62 6.76 -9.18
CA LEU A 24 27.76 5.77 -9.82
C LEU A 24 26.29 6.21 -9.75
N CYS A 25 25.53 5.79 -10.76
CA CYS A 25 24.11 6.03 -10.83
C CYS A 25 23.38 5.34 -9.68
N GLU A 26 22.51 6.08 -9.00
CA GLU A 26 21.75 5.59 -7.85
C GLU A 26 20.90 4.35 -8.17
N LEU A 27 20.38 4.24 -9.40
CA LEU A 27 19.49 3.14 -9.80
C LEU A 27 20.21 1.94 -10.42
N CYS A 28 21.20 2.15 -11.29
CA CYS A 28 21.79 1.08 -12.10
C CYS A 28 23.28 0.82 -11.85
N GLN A 29 23.91 1.60 -10.96
CA GLN A 29 25.33 1.49 -10.61
C GLN A 29 26.32 1.68 -11.78
N LYS A 30 25.86 2.13 -12.96
CA LYS A 30 26.71 2.56 -14.08
C LYS A 30 27.31 3.95 -13.80
N PRO A 31 28.40 4.36 -14.49
CA PRO A 31 28.98 5.69 -14.32
C PRO A 31 27.95 6.82 -14.46
N ALA A 32 28.00 7.78 -13.54
CA ALA A 32 27.10 8.93 -13.52
C ALA A 32 27.65 10.11 -14.34
N PHE A 33 26.75 10.83 -14.99
CA PHE A 33 27.05 12.02 -15.81
C PHE A 33 26.25 13.25 -15.38
N ILE A 34 25.29 13.09 -14.46
CA ILE A 34 24.53 14.18 -13.88
C ILE A 34 24.37 13.95 -12.37
N GLN A 35 24.22 15.04 -11.62
CA GLN A 35 23.94 15.03 -10.18
C GLN A 35 22.70 15.85 -9.87
N CYS A 36 22.02 15.53 -8.77
CA CYS A 36 20.96 16.40 -8.24
C CYS A 36 21.56 17.74 -7.79
N SER A 37 21.01 18.87 -8.29
CA SER A 37 21.51 20.20 -7.94
C SER A 37 21.14 20.65 -6.52
N LYS A 38 20.08 20.05 -5.94
CA LYS A 38 19.61 20.33 -4.57
C LYS A 38 20.49 19.65 -3.52
N CYS A 39 20.44 18.32 -3.44
CA CYS A 39 21.19 17.58 -2.40
C CYS A 39 22.69 17.46 -2.72
N ARG A 40 23.07 17.46 -4.01
CA ARG A 40 24.46 17.28 -4.50
C ARG A 40 25.16 16.00 -4.03
N VAL A 41 24.40 15.02 -3.57
CA VAL A 41 24.91 13.74 -3.03
C VAL A 41 24.34 12.52 -3.75
N THR A 42 23.53 12.73 -4.79
CA THR A 42 22.90 11.67 -5.59
C THR A 42 23.19 11.90 -7.07
N TYR A 43 23.53 10.82 -7.76
CA TYR A 43 24.12 10.85 -9.09
C TYR A 43 23.37 9.91 -10.02
N TYR A 44 23.35 10.23 -11.31
CA TYR A 44 22.61 9.46 -12.32
C TYR A 44 23.39 9.35 -13.62
N CYS A 45 23.21 8.24 -14.34
CA CYS A 45 23.80 8.05 -15.67
C CYS A 45 23.08 8.85 -16.76
N GLY A 46 21.86 9.34 -16.50
CA GLY A 46 21.11 10.15 -17.47
C GLY A 46 19.79 10.68 -16.91
N PRO A 47 19.11 11.57 -17.66
CA PRO A 47 17.87 12.22 -17.21
C PRO A 47 16.72 11.26 -16.93
N GLU A 48 16.67 10.11 -17.62
CA GLU A 48 15.65 9.08 -17.42
C GLU A 48 15.67 8.53 -16.00
N HIS A 49 16.82 7.99 -15.55
CA HIS A 49 16.98 7.48 -14.20
C HIS A 49 16.81 8.56 -13.14
N GLN A 50 17.18 9.80 -13.44
CA GLN A 50 16.94 10.90 -12.53
C GLN A 50 15.44 11.22 -12.42
N ARG A 51 14.69 11.20 -13.52
CA ARG A 51 13.23 11.40 -13.53
C ARG A 51 12.52 10.28 -12.76
N ALA A 52 12.89 9.03 -13.03
CA ALA A 52 12.34 7.87 -12.31
C ALA A 52 12.60 7.97 -10.80
N ASP A 53 13.83 8.26 -10.38
CA ASP A 53 14.15 8.44 -8.95
C ASP A 53 13.40 9.65 -8.35
N TRP A 54 13.31 10.76 -9.07
CA TRP A 54 12.62 11.98 -8.62
C TRP A 54 11.15 11.76 -8.34
N ILE A 55 10.43 11.14 -9.28
CA ILE A 55 9.00 10.85 -9.14
C ILE A 55 8.78 9.76 -8.10
N GLY A 56 9.60 8.70 -8.11
CA GLY A 56 9.44 7.56 -7.23
C GLY A 56 9.67 7.88 -5.76
N ILE A 57 10.75 8.58 -5.41
CA ILE A 57 11.08 8.81 -3.99
C ILE A 57 11.91 10.04 -3.71
N HIS A 58 12.83 10.40 -4.60
CA HIS A 58 13.87 11.37 -4.31
C HIS A 58 13.31 12.74 -3.97
N ALA A 59 12.20 13.16 -4.59
CA ALA A 59 11.54 14.42 -4.22
C ALA A 59 11.14 14.48 -2.73
N LYS A 60 10.71 13.35 -2.15
CA LYS A 60 10.34 13.23 -0.74
C LYS A 60 11.58 13.21 0.18
N ILE A 61 12.67 12.60 -0.27
CA ILE A 61 13.84 12.32 0.59
C ILE A 61 15.08 13.18 0.32
N CYS A 62 15.03 14.11 -0.65
CA CYS A 62 16.18 14.87 -1.14
C CYS A 62 16.96 15.59 -0.03
N ASP A 63 16.23 16.28 0.86
CA ASP A 63 16.82 17.09 1.93
C ASP A 63 17.44 16.21 3.02
N GLU A 64 16.79 15.10 3.37
CA GLU A 64 17.29 14.14 4.34
C GLU A 64 18.55 13.43 3.84
N LEU A 65 18.59 13.07 2.54
CA LEU A 65 19.79 12.54 1.89
C LEU A 65 20.97 13.50 1.99
N ALA A 66 20.73 14.81 1.80
CA ALA A 66 21.76 15.83 1.89
C ALA A 66 22.38 15.92 3.29
N VAL A 67 21.63 15.55 4.34
CA VAL A 67 22.12 15.50 5.72
C VAL A 67 22.84 14.17 6.00
N LEU A 68 22.19 13.05 5.67
CA LEU A 68 22.68 11.70 5.99
C LEU A 68 23.99 11.34 5.29
N ARG A 69 24.20 11.82 4.07
CA ARG A 69 25.40 11.51 3.28
C ARG A 69 26.58 12.44 3.58
N LYS A 70 26.41 13.46 4.44
CA LYS A 70 27.53 14.33 4.84
C LYS A 70 28.46 13.59 5.81
N PRO A 71 29.78 13.76 5.69
CA PRO A 71 30.71 13.19 6.65
C PRO A 71 30.45 13.77 8.03
N VAL A 72 30.36 12.88 9.02
CA VAL A 72 30.18 13.26 10.42
C VAL A 72 31.40 14.09 10.85
N PRO A 73 31.21 15.28 11.45
CA PRO A 73 32.32 16.09 11.94
C PRO A 73 33.11 15.32 13.00
N PHE A 74 34.38 15.70 13.20
CA PHE A 74 35.18 15.12 14.26
C PHE A 74 34.60 15.49 15.63
N LEU A 75 34.21 14.49 16.40
CA LEU A 75 33.67 14.63 17.76
C LEU A 75 34.69 14.06 18.76
N THR A 76 35.06 14.87 19.75
CA THR A 76 36.11 14.54 20.74
C THR A 76 35.61 13.62 21.84
N SER A 77 34.38 13.84 22.31
CA SER A 77 33.73 13.08 23.38
C SER A 77 33.17 11.76 22.87
N GLU A 78 33.33 10.68 23.64
CA GLU A 78 32.68 9.39 23.36
C GLU A 78 31.16 9.49 23.46
N LYS A 79 30.66 10.27 24.42
CA LYS A 79 29.21 10.49 24.61
C LYS A 79 28.58 11.12 23.37
N ASP A 80 29.18 12.20 22.86
CA ASP A 80 28.68 12.93 21.70
C ASP A 80 28.72 12.06 20.43
N ARG A 81 29.75 11.22 20.29
CA ARG A 81 29.84 10.23 19.19
C ARG A 81 28.71 9.21 19.25
N ARG A 82 28.37 8.71 20.45
CA ARG A 82 27.28 7.76 20.65
C ARG A 82 25.92 8.39 20.36
N GLU A 83 25.67 9.58 20.90
CA GLU A 83 24.43 10.34 20.65
C GLU A 83 24.29 10.63 19.15
N LYS A 84 25.36 11.05 18.48
CA LYS A 84 25.31 11.31 17.05
C LYS A 84 25.04 10.05 16.22
N ARG A 85 25.63 8.91 16.62
CA ARG A 85 25.36 7.62 15.96
C ARG A 85 23.90 7.21 16.11
N GLU A 86 23.34 7.36 17.30
CA GLU A 86 21.93 7.05 17.56
C GLU A 86 21.01 7.93 16.71
N GLU A 87 21.26 9.24 16.67
CA GLU A 87 20.50 10.16 15.80
C GLU A 87 20.51 9.74 14.33
N LEU A 88 21.67 9.33 13.81
CA LEU A 88 21.80 8.89 12.43
C LEU A 88 21.05 7.58 12.17
N ILE A 89 21.13 6.62 13.10
CA ILE A 89 20.36 5.37 13.01
C ILE A 89 18.87 5.67 13.02
N GLN A 90 18.38 6.52 13.94
CA GLN A 90 16.98 6.91 13.99
C GLN A 90 16.52 7.62 12.71
N GLN A 91 17.37 8.46 12.13
CA GLN A 91 17.06 9.10 10.85
C GLN A 91 17.03 8.08 9.70
N GLN A 92 17.96 7.14 9.63
CA GLN A 92 17.95 6.07 8.63
C GLN A 92 16.74 5.13 8.79
N LEU A 93 16.32 4.81 10.02
CA LEU A 93 15.10 4.05 10.27
C LEU A 93 13.86 4.77 9.73
N ARG A 94 13.76 6.09 9.90
CA ARG A 94 12.69 6.88 9.27
C ARG A 94 12.76 6.82 7.74
N MET A 95 13.96 6.89 7.15
CA MET A 95 14.12 6.72 5.70
C MET A 95 13.57 5.39 5.21
N ILE A 96 13.85 4.31 5.94
CA ILE A 96 13.34 2.97 5.61
C ILE A 96 11.81 2.97 5.59
N VAL A 97 11.16 3.55 6.60
CA VAL A 97 9.69 3.64 6.66
C VAL A 97 9.14 4.44 5.46
N ILE A 98 9.63 5.67 5.24
CA ILE A 98 9.14 6.55 4.16
C ILE A 98 9.30 5.89 2.78
N THR A 99 10.45 5.27 2.54
CA THR A 99 10.77 4.62 1.27
C THR A 99 9.93 3.36 1.03
N ARG A 100 9.67 2.55 2.08
CA ARG A 100 8.76 1.38 1.99
C ARG A 100 7.32 1.78 1.73
N THR A 101 6.78 2.69 2.54
CA THR A 101 5.38 3.14 2.40
C THR A 101 5.17 3.77 1.03
N THR A 102 6.09 4.60 0.56
CA THR A 102 6.00 5.18 -0.79
C THR A 102 6.12 4.11 -1.88
N GLY A 103 7.03 3.15 -1.74
CA GLY A 103 7.15 2.03 -2.68
C GLY A 103 5.87 1.21 -2.78
N GLN A 104 5.28 0.83 -1.64
CA GLN A 104 4.02 0.09 -1.58
C GLN A 104 2.85 0.87 -2.17
N LYS A 105 2.73 2.16 -1.85
CA LYS A 105 1.73 3.03 -2.46
C LYS A 105 1.80 3.01 -3.99
N LEU A 106 3.00 3.18 -4.54
CA LEU A 106 3.22 3.18 -6.00
C LEU A 106 2.86 1.83 -6.63
N LEU A 107 3.11 0.70 -5.95
CA LEU A 107 2.65 -0.62 -6.42
C LEU A 107 1.12 -0.70 -6.49
N PHE A 108 0.41 -0.17 -5.50
CA PHE A 108 -1.05 -0.16 -5.52
C PHE A 108 -1.61 0.75 -6.62
N GLU A 109 -0.95 1.87 -6.91
CA GLU A 109 -1.27 2.77 -8.04
C GLU A 109 -0.86 2.22 -9.41
N ASN A 110 -0.17 1.06 -9.47
CA ASN A 110 0.42 0.45 -10.68
C ASN A 110 1.56 1.26 -11.31
N HIS A 111 2.18 2.18 -10.57
CA HIS A 111 3.38 2.92 -10.94
C HIS A 111 4.64 2.09 -10.65
N PHE A 112 4.77 0.96 -11.37
CA PHE A 112 5.79 -0.04 -11.07
C PHE A 112 7.23 0.44 -11.36
N GLU A 113 7.43 1.30 -12.36
CA GLU A 113 8.76 1.85 -12.67
C GLU A 113 9.25 2.78 -11.57
N GLU A 114 8.33 3.60 -11.04
CA GLU A 114 8.57 4.55 -9.96
C GLU A 114 8.74 3.88 -8.59
N ALA A 115 8.10 2.72 -8.38
CA ALA A 115 8.26 1.94 -7.14
C ALA A 115 9.69 1.40 -6.96
N VAL A 116 10.41 1.10 -8.04
CA VAL A 116 11.75 0.51 -8.00
C VAL A 116 12.76 1.42 -7.27
N PRO A 117 12.91 2.73 -7.61
CA PRO A 117 13.74 3.66 -6.85
C PRO A 117 13.46 3.69 -5.34
N ALA A 118 12.18 3.74 -4.95
CA ALA A 118 11.78 3.75 -3.55
C ALA A 118 12.26 2.48 -2.83
N ALA A 119 12.02 1.31 -3.43
CA ALA A 119 12.43 0.04 -2.87
C ALA A 119 13.95 -0.15 -2.81
N LEU A 120 14.70 0.35 -3.81
CA LEU A 120 16.18 0.34 -3.79
C LEU A 120 16.74 1.24 -2.68
N GLN A 121 16.15 2.42 -2.45
CA GLN A 121 16.54 3.27 -1.32
C GLN A 121 16.25 2.60 0.02
N SER A 122 15.05 2.01 0.18
CA SER A 122 14.70 1.22 1.37
C SER A 122 15.72 0.12 1.63
N LEU A 123 16.10 -0.64 0.59
CA LEU A 123 17.07 -1.72 0.70
C LEU A 123 18.44 -1.20 1.16
N LYS A 124 18.91 -0.10 0.58
CA LYS A 124 20.20 0.51 0.93
C LYS A 124 20.26 0.95 2.39
N PHE A 125 19.25 1.68 2.87
CA PHE A 125 19.20 2.09 4.27
C PHE A 125 19.06 0.89 5.22
N ALA A 126 18.26 -0.11 4.85
CA ALA A 126 18.12 -1.30 5.66
C ALA A 126 19.43 -2.11 5.77
N ILE A 127 20.23 -2.16 4.70
CA ILE A 127 21.59 -2.74 4.74
C ILE A 127 22.51 -1.93 5.64
N ASP A 128 22.47 -0.59 5.56
CA ASP A 128 23.32 0.28 6.37
C ASP A 128 23.02 0.15 7.88
N VAL A 129 21.74 0.00 8.25
CA VAL A 129 21.30 -0.09 9.65
C VAL A 129 21.41 -1.51 10.21
N HIS A 130 20.93 -2.52 9.48
CA HIS A 130 20.75 -3.88 9.99
C HIS A 130 21.78 -4.88 9.44
N GLY A 131 22.54 -4.52 8.41
CA GLY A 131 23.48 -5.40 7.72
C GLY A 131 22.85 -6.21 6.59
N SER A 132 23.70 -6.75 5.71
CA SER A 132 23.34 -7.40 4.44
C SER A 132 22.67 -8.77 4.54
N SER A 133 22.38 -9.26 5.75
CA SER A 133 21.78 -10.59 5.97
C SER A 133 20.62 -10.54 6.98
N SER A 134 20.14 -9.33 7.29
CA SER A 134 19.02 -9.15 8.21
C SER A 134 17.68 -9.49 7.56
N VAL A 135 16.78 -10.08 8.33
CA VAL A 135 15.37 -10.27 7.94
C VAL A 135 14.69 -8.93 7.63
N GLU A 136 15.19 -7.84 8.20
CA GLU A 136 14.72 -6.47 7.93
C GLU A 136 14.91 -6.06 6.47
N LEU A 137 15.69 -6.78 5.65
CA LEU A 137 15.80 -6.50 4.22
C LEU A 137 14.61 -7.04 3.41
N VAL A 138 13.89 -8.02 3.96
CA VAL A 138 12.84 -8.76 3.25
C VAL A 138 11.77 -7.83 2.67
N PRO A 139 11.18 -6.87 3.41
CA PRO A 139 10.16 -5.98 2.85
C PRO A 139 10.63 -5.22 1.59
N SER A 140 11.89 -4.80 1.55
CA SER A 140 12.45 -4.12 0.37
C SER A 140 12.56 -5.07 -0.84
N TYR A 141 12.97 -6.32 -0.61
CA TYR A 141 13.01 -7.33 -1.67
C TYR A 141 11.62 -7.70 -2.19
N LEU A 142 10.61 -7.73 -1.32
CA LEU A 142 9.24 -8.00 -1.72
C LEU A 142 8.69 -6.89 -2.61
N ILE A 143 8.89 -5.61 -2.26
CA ILE A 143 8.47 -4.47 -3.11
C ILE A 143 9.18 -4.52 -4.47
N LEU A 144 10.48 -4.83 -4.52
CA LEU A 144 11.22 -5.00 -5.78
C LEU A 144 10.70 -6.18 -6.61
N GLY A 145 10.36 -7.28 -5.94
CA GLY A 145 9.76 -8.47 -6.55
C GLY A 145 8.42 -8.14 -7.19
N GLU A 146 7.52 -7.50 -6.45
CA GLU A 146 6.19 -7.09 -6.92
C GLU A 146 6.26 -6.09 -8.08
N ALA A 147 7.13 -5.07 -7.97
CA ALA A 147 7.38 -4.13 -9.07
C ALA A 147 7.84 -4.86 -10.34
N SER A 148 8.75 -5.83 -10.19
CA SER A 148 9.25 -6.63 -11.30
C SER A 148 8.16 -7.53 -11.92
N ILE A 149 7.22 -8.04 -11.12
CA ILE A 149 6.04 -8.77 -11.62
C ILE A 149 5.17 -7.83 -12.45
N GLY A 150 4.84 -6.64 -11.93
CA GLY A 150 4.04 -5.62 -12.63
C GLY A 150 4.65 -5.20 -13.97
N LEU A 151 5.99 -5.10 -14.02
CA LEU A 151 6.75 -4.79 -15.23
C LEU A 151 6.94 -5.99 -16.19
N GLN A 152 6.34 -7.15 -15.90
CA GLN A 152 6.51 -8.39 -16.68
C GLN A 152 7.96 -8.88 -16.76
N ARG A 153 8.81 -8.48 -15.79
CA ARG A 153 10.22 -8.91 -15.66
C ARG A 153 10.30 -10.10 -14.71
N LEU A 154 9.64 -11.20 -15.08
CA LEU A 154 9.43 -12.35 -14.17
C LEU A 154 10.73 -12.98 -13.67
N SER A 155 11.78 -13.05 -14.51
CA SER A 155 13.10 -13.54 -14.09
C SER A 155 13.73 -12.68 -13.00
N GLN A 156 13.55 -11.36 -13.07
CA GLN A 156 14.05 -10.42 -12.07
C GLN A 156 13.23 -10.50 -10.77
N ALA A 157 11.91 -10.66 -10.89
CA ALA A 157 11.04 -10.90 -9.74
C ALA A 157 11.46 -12.17 -8.97
N GLU A 158 11.74 -13.27 -9.70
CA GLU A 158 12.24 -14.50 -9.10
C GLU A 158 13.54 -14.30 -8.32
N GLU A 159 14.48 -13.51 -8.85
CA GLU A 159 15.74 -13.24 -8.18
C GLU A 159 15.51 -12.52 -6.84
N TYR A 160 14.72 -11.45 -6.82
CA TYR A 160 14.41 -10.72 -5.59
C TYR A 160 13.62 -11.58 -4.58
N LEU A 161 12.61 -12.32 -5.03
CA LEU A 161 11.82 -13.18 -4.14
C LEU A 161 12.63 -14.37 -3.62
N SER A 162 13.60 -14.88 -4.39
CA SER A 162 14.54 -15.90 -3.90
C SER A 162 15.46 -15.36 -2.81
N GLN A 163 15.93 -14.11 -2.93
CA GLN A 163 16.72 -13.45 -1.88
C GLN A 163 15.90 -13.24 -0.61
N ALA A 164 14.64 -12.80 -0.74
CA ALA A 164 13.70 -12.70 0.38
C ALA A 164 13.48 -14.06 1.06
N GLN A 165 13.14 -15.09 0.28
CA GLN A 165 12.89 -16.45 0.80
C GLN A 165 14.11 -17.03 1.51
N TRP A 166 15.31 -16.86 0.93
CA TRP A 166 16.55 -17.34 1.55
C TRP A 166 16.85 -16.64 2.87
N THR A 167 16.58 -15.34 2.96
CA THR A 167 16.76 -14.57 4.19
C THR A 167 15.78 -15.05 5.28
N VAL A 168 14.51 -15.26 4.93
CA VAL A 168 13.50 -15.81 5.85
C VAL A 168 13.89 -17.21 6.33
N LEU A 169 14.37 -18.08 5.43
CA LEU A 169 14.78 -19.45 5.77
C LEU A 169 15.95 -19.50 6.76
N LYS A 170 16.86 -18.51 6.69
CA LYS A 170 18.03 -18.40 7.57
C LYS A 170 17.75 -17.68 8.89
N THR A 171 16.59 -17.06 9.02
CA THR A 171 16.23 -16.31 10.21
C THR A 171 15.61 -17.28 11.22
N ASP A 172 16.08 -17.24 12.46
CA ASP A 172 15.44 -17.99 13.54
C ASP A 172 14.08 -17.35 13.85
N ASN A 173 13.00 -18.12 13.74
CA ASN A 173 11.62 -17.70 14.06
C ASN A 173 11.20 -16.36 13.40
N PRO A 174 11.12 -16.27 12.06
CA PRO A 174 10.61 -15.06 11.41
C PRO A 174 9.15 -14.83 11.78
N SER A 175 8.76 -13.56 11.91
CA SER A 175 7.38 -13.18 12.24
C SER A 175 6.38 -13.69 11.20
N ASN A 176 5.13 -13.93 11.61
CA ASN A 176 4.11 -14.37 10.68
C ASN A 176 3.78 -13.26 9.68
N ALA A 177 3.89 -11.98 10.07
CA ALA A 177 3.87 -10.84 9.16
C ALA A 177 4.80 -11.00 7.95
N ILE A 178 6.08 -11.34 8.18
CA ILE A 178 7.08 -11.49 7.10
C ILE A 178 6.78 -12.72 6.25
N LYS A 179 6.39 -13.84 6.87
CA LYS A 179 5.99 -15.05 6.15
C LYS A 179 4.80 -14.81 5.23
N SER A 180 3.77 -14.12 5.74
CA SER A 180 2.57 -13.75 4.98
C SER A 180 2.94 -12.94 3.74
N GLN A 181 3.69 -11.84 3.89
CA GLN A 181 4.07 -10.98 2.76
C GLN A 181 4.91 -11.71 1.71
N LEU A 182 5.82 -12.59 2.14
CA LEU A 182 6.61 -13.42 1.24
C LEU A 182 5.72 -14.36 0.41
N HIS A 183 4.83 -15.09 1.07
CA HIS A 183 3.93 -16.02 0.40
C HIS A 183 2.91 -15.32 -0.49
N ARG A 184 2.44 -14.12 -0.13
CA ARG A 184 1.62 -13.27 -1.00
C ARG A 184 2.32 -13.01 -2.32
N ASN A 185 3.56 -12.54 -2.25
CA ASN A 185 4.37 -12.22 -3.42
C ASN A 185 4.70 -13.45 -4.28
N LEU A 186 4.99 -14.60 -3.66
CA LEU A 186 5.16 -15.86 -4.39
C LEU A 186 3.86 -16.29 -5.08
N GLY A 187 2.71 -16.09 -4.42
CA GLY A 187 1.39 -16.30 -5.00
C GLY A 187 1.16 -15.45 -6.26
N LEU A 188 1.45 -14.15 -6.18
CA LEU A 188 1.40 -13.23 -7.32
C LEU A 188 2.34 -13.64 -8.45
N LEU A 189 3.58 -14.04 -8.13
CA LEU A 189 4.56 -14.50 -9.12
C LEU A 189 4.06 -15.75 -9.86
N PHE A 190 3.58 -16.76 -9.14
CA PHE A 190 3.07 -17.99 -9.76
C PHE A 190 1.81 -17.73 -10.58
N SER A 191 0.94 -16.83 -10.13
CA SER A 191 -0.23 -16.39 -10.90
C SER A 191 0.20 -15.73 -12.22
N ALA A 192 1.19 -14.82 -12.19
CA ALA A 192 1.73 -14.18 -13.40
C ALA A 192 2.38 -15.17 -14.37
N LYS A 193 2.92 -16.30 -13.86
CA LYS A 193 3.43 -17.41 -14.67
C LYS A 193 2.33 -18.35 -15.20
N GLY A 194 1.07 -18.17 -14.79
CA GLY A 194 -0.05 -19.05 -15.11
C GLY A 194 -0.10 -20.35 -14.28
N ASP A 195 0.75 -20.49 -13.25
CA ASP A 195 0.72 -21.63 -12.34
C ASP A 195 -0.24 -21.36 -11.17
N TYR A 196 -1.53 -21.44 -11.48
CA TYR A 196 -2.58 -21.15 -10.51
C TYR A 196 -2.62 -22.13 -9.33
N GLY A 197 -2.07 -23.35 -9.47
CA GLY A 197 -2.03 -24.33 -8.39
C GLY A 197 -1.12 -23.84 -7.26
N ARG A 198 0.15 -23.58 -7.60
CA ARG A 198 1.13 -23.04 -6.64
C ARG A 198 0.76 -21.64 -6.17
N ALA A 199 0.12 -20.84 -7.02
CA ALA A 199 -0.36 -19.52 -6.62
C ALA A 199 -1.37 -19.60 -5.47
N LEU A 200 -2.39 -20.45 -5.59
CA LEU A 200 -3.41 -20.64 -4.56
C LEU A 200 -2.84 -21.25 -3.27
N GLU A 201 -1.90 -22.20 -3.37
CA GLU A 201 -1.20 -22.76 -2.20
C GLU A 201 -0.47 -21.67 -1.41
N ASN A 202 0.28 -20.80 -2.11
CA ASN A 202 1.00 -19.72 -1.47
C ASN A 202 0.06 -18.66 -0.87
N LEU A 203 -1.01 -18.30 -1.56
CA LEU A 203 -1.99 -17.36 -1.03
C LEU A 203 -2.75 -17.91 0.20
N ALA A 204 -2.96 -19.22 0.28
CA ALA A 204 -3.56 -19.84 1.46
C ALA A 204 -2.61 -19.73 2.68
N ILE A 205 -1.31 -19.94 2.46
CA ILE A 205 -0.27 -19.79 3.49
C ILE A 205 -0.17 -18.32 3.94
N ASP A 206 -0.27 -17.38 2.99
CA ASP A 206 -0.35 -15.94 3.29
C ASP A 206 -1.51 -15.62 4.22
N ILE A 207 -2.74 -16.00 3.84
CA ILE A 207 -3.95 -15.76 4.64
C ILE A 207 -3.82 -16.38 6.03
N PHE A 208 -3.28 -17.60 6.13
CA PHE A 208 -3.06 -18.28 7.41
C PHE A 208 -2.13 -17.47 8.33
N HIS A 209 -0.94 -17.09 7.85
CA HIS A 209 0.02 -16.33 8.65
C HIS A 209 -0.46 -14.92 8.97
N ALA A 210 -1.13 -14.24 8.03
CA ALA A 210 -1.71 -12.92 8.27
C ALA A 210 -2.80 -12.99 9.36
N SER A 211 -3.66 -13.99 9.30
CA SER A 211 -4.73 -14.20 10.28
C SER A 211 -4.19 -14.53 11.67
N ASP A 212 -3.11 -15.33 11.76
CA ASP A 212 -2.45 -15.66 13.02
C ASP A 212 -1.74 -14.46 13.66
N GLU A 213 -1.19 -13.55 12.86
CA GLU A 213 -0.52 -12.33 13.34
C GLU A 213 -1.50 -11.23 13.75
N TYR A 214 -2.54 -10.99 12.94
CA TYR A 214 -3.37 -9.77 13.04
C TYR A 214 -4.83 -10.03 13.38
N GLY A 215 -5.30 -11.28 13.25
CA GLY A 215 -6.72 -11.63 13.32
C GLY A 215 -7.39 -11.74 11.95
N THR A 216 -8.50 -12.48 11.88
CA THR A 216 -9.18 -12.85 10.63
C THR A 216 -9.98 -11.72 9.97
N GLU A 217 -10.21 -10.62 10.69
CA GLU A 217 -10.97 -9.44 10.23
C GLU A 217 -10.05 -8.22 9.99
N ASP A 218 -8.74 -8.42 9.94
CA ASP A 218 -7.78 -7.33 9.74
C ASP A 218 -7.55 -7.07 8.23
N ILE A 219 -7.43 -5.79 7.85
CA ILE A 219 -7.19 -5.36 6.46
C ILE A 219 -5.94 -6.01 5.84
N ARG A 220 -4.94 -6.38 6.65
CA ARG A 220 -3.71 -7.04 6.20
C ARG A 220 -3.95 -8.46 5.68
N VAL A 221 -5.07 -9.09 6.02
CA VAL A 221 -5.52 -10.39 5.47
C VAL A 221 -6.21 -10.21 4.12
N SER A 222 -6.84 -9.06 3.88
CA SER A 222 -7.71 -8.82 2.72
C SER A 222 -7.01 -9.00 1.36
N GLY A 223 -5.74 -8.57 1.23
CA GLY A 223 -4.98 -8.70 -0.01
C GLY A 223 -4.78 -10.15 -0.48
N GLY A 224 -4.70 -11.10 0.45
CA GLY A 224 -4.63 -12.53 0.14
C GLY A 224 -5.94 -13.05 -0.46
N TYR A 225 -7.08 -12.74 0.18
CA TYR A 225 -8.40 -13.09 -0.33
C TYR A 225 -8.68 -12.47 -1.70
N PHE A 226 -8.36 -11.18 -1.87
CA PHE A 226 -8.52 -10.47 -3.14
C PHE A 226 -7.72 -11.14 -4.27
N SER A 227 -6.47 -11.50 -4.00
CA SER A 227 -5.62 -12.18 -4.98
C SER A 227 -6.15 -13.58 -5.34
N MET A 228 -6.64 -14.34 -4.36
CA MET A 228 -7.28 -15.64 -4.60
C MET A 228 -8.55 -15.50 -5.43
N ALA A 229 -9.39 -14.52 -5.12
CA ALA A 229 -10.63 -14.25 -5.85
C ALA A 229 -10.35 -13.99 -7.33
N ASN A 230 -9.37 -13.14 -7.63
CA ASN A 230 -8.94 -12.87 -9.01
C ASN A 230 -8.50 -14.15 -9.75
N ILE A 231 -7.75 -15.04 -9.10
CA ILE A 231 -7.37 -16.33 -9.70
C ILE A 231 -8.62 -17.20 -9.97
N PHE A 232 -9.59 -17.25 -9.05
CA PHE A 232 -10.82 -18.00 -9.26
C PHE A 232 -11.70 -17.40 -10.38
N MET A 233 -11.71 -16.07 -10.54
CA MET A 233 -12.32 -15.41 -11.70
C MET A 233 -11.68 -15.90 -13.00
N TYR A 234 -10.35 -15.92 -13.11
CA TYR A 234 -9.65 -16.45 -14.30
C TYR A 234 -9.94 -17.94 -14.56
N LYS A 235 -10.21 -18.72 -13.51
CA LYS A 235 -10.56 -20.15 -13.62
C LYS A 235 -12.05 -20.38 -13.90
N ASN A 236 -12.84 -19.33 -14.13
CA ASN A 236 -14.29 -19.36 -14.32
C ASN A 236 -15.04 -20.03 -13.15
N LYS A 237 -14.54 -19.87 -11.93
CA LYS A 237 -15.16 -20.33 -10.68
C LYS A 237 -15.75 -19.13 -9.93
N GLN A 238 -16.73 -18.50 -10.55
CA GLN A 238 -17.25 -17.20 -10.13
C GLN A 238 -17.88 -17.21 -8.73
N GLU A 239 -18.62 -18.26 -8.36
CA GLU A 239 -19.24 -18.36 -7.03
C GLU A 239 -18.19 -18.23 -5.90
N ILE A 240 -17.10 -19.00 -5.99
CA ILE A 240 -15.99 -18.95 -5.02
C ILE A 240 -15.33 -17.55 -5.01
N ALA A 241 -15.17 -16.94 -6.18
CA ALA A 241 -14.58 -15.61 -6.27
C ALA A 241 -15.44 -14.55 -5.60
N TYR A 242 -16.77 -14.59 -5.78
CA TYR A 242 -17.68 -13.65 -5.13
C TYR A 242 -17.72 -13.81 -3.61
N ASP A 243 -17.68 -15.05 -3.09
CA ASP A 243 -17.59 -15.27 -1.65
C ASP A 243 -16.31 -14.65 -1.06
N LEU A 244 -15.18 -14.82 -1.76
CA LEU A 244 -13.91 -14.21 -1.37
C LEU A 244 -13.92 -12.68 -1.48
N PHE A 245 -14.56 -12.11 -2.51
CA PHE A 245 -14.74 -10.66 -2.61
C PHE A 245 -15.65 -10.13 -1.52
N GLY A 246 -16.75 -10.82 -1.19
CA GLY A 246 -17.62 -10.50 -0.06
C GLY A 246 -16.82 -10.37 1.23
N ARG A 247 -15.95 -11.34 1.50
CA ARG A 247 -15.06 -11.30 2.67
C ARG A 247 -14.11 -10.10 2.67
N VAL A 248 -13.57 -9.72 1.51
CA VAL A 248 -12.73 -8.53 1.38
C VAL A 248 -13.54 -7.25 1.65
N ILE A 249 -14.76 -7.17 1.12
CA ILE A 249 -15.67 -6.03 1.33
C ILE A 249 -15.99 -5.89 2.82
N ASP A 250 -16.29 -6.99 3.52
CA ASP A 250 -16.63 -6.98 4.94
C ASP A 250 -15.48 -6.47 5.80
N ILE A 251 -14.26 -6.97 5.58
CA ILE A 251 -13.06 -6.53 6.29
C ILE A 251 -12.83 -5.02 6.13
N TRP A 252 -12.90 -4.51 4.89
CA TRP A 252 -12.74 -3.08 4.63
C TRP A 252 -13.89 -2.25 5.17
N TYR A 253 -15.13 -2.75 5.08
CA TYR A 253 -16.32 -2.09 5.60
C TYR A 253 -16.21 -1.84 7.10
N ASP A 254 -15.91 -2.88 7.87
CA ASP A 254 -15.80 -2.78 9.34
C ASP A 254 -14.66 -1.88 9.77
N HIS A 255 -13.52 -1.94 9.07
CA HIS A 255 -12.38 -1.09 9.37
C HIS A 255 -12.65 0.38 9.05
N LEU A 256 -13.17 0.69 7.86
CA LEU A 256 -13.51 2.06 7.46
C LEU A 256 -14.61 2.65 8.34
N TRP A 257 -15.59 1.84 8.73
CA TRP A 257 -16.64 2.27 9.64
C TRP A 257 -16.09 2.69 11.01
N ARG A 258 -15.16 1.91 11.59
CA ARG A 258 -14.48 2.27 12.85
C ARG A 258 -13.75 3.62 12.74
N ILE A 259 -13.06 3.87 11.62
CA ILE A 259 -12.38 5.15 11.38
C ILE A 259 -13.41 6.29 11.27
N VAL A 260 -14.48 6.12 10.50
CA VAL A 260 -15.55 7.13 10.36
C VAL A 260 -16.21 7.43 11.71
N GLN A 261 -16.49 6.41 12.52
CA GLN A 261 -17.02 6.58 13.88
C GLN A 261 -16.05 7.40 14.74
N ALA A 262 -14.75 7.08 14.72
CA ALA A 262 -13.74 7.83 15.47
C ALA A 262 -13.58 9.30 14.99
N MET A 263 -13.77 9.56 13.69
CA MET A 263 -13.72 10.91 13.10
C MET A 263 -14.97 11.74 13.42
N THR A 264 -16.14 11.09 13.53
CA THR A 264 -17.43 11.76 13.75
C THR A 264 -17.88 11.77 15.21
N ALA A 265 -17.16 11.05 16.09
CA ALA A 265 -17.40 11.06 17.52
C ALA A 265 -17.22 12.48 18.11
N PRO A 266 -18.07 12.89 19.06
CA PRO A 266 -17.86 14.14 19.78
C PRO A 266 -16.49 14.13 20.48
N PRO A 267 -15.83 15.29 20.65
CA PRO A 267 -14.56 15.35 21.35
C PRO A 267 -14.73 14.85 22.78
N ASP A 268 -13.94 13.84 23.15
CA ASP A 268 -13.91 13.30 24.51
C ASP A 268 -13.12 14.29 25.38
N ILE A 269 -13.83 15.18 26.08
CA ILE A 269 -13.24 16.15 26.99
C ILE A 269 -13.50 15.63 28.41
N PRO A 270 -12.50 15.05 29.10
CA PRO A 270 -12.65 14.66 30.49
C PRO A 270 -12.98 15.89 31.35
N ASP A 271 -13.97 15.76 32.25
CA ASP A 271 -14.39 16.83 33.14
C ASP A 271 -13.19 17.47 33.87
N GLY A 272 -12.90 18.73 33.54
CA GLY A 272 -11.85 19.54 34.18
C GLY A 272 -10.49 19.59 33.49
N LEU A 273 -10.31 18.98 32.32
CA LEU A 273 -9.09 19.09 31.50
C LEU A 273 -9.40 19.80 30.18
N GLY A 274 -8.63 20.85 29.86
CA GLY A 274 -8.86 21.72 28.69
C GLY A 274 -8.49 21.07 27.35
N GLU A 275 -8.66 21.84 26.26
CA GLU A 275 -8.49 21.45 24.85
C GLU A 275 -7.20 20.66 24.54
N VAL A 276 -6.12 20.87 25.29
CA VAL A 276 -4.82 20.19 25.12
C VAL A 276 -4.90 18.67 25.31
N VAL A 277 -5.82 18.17 26.15
CA VAL A 277 -5.99 16.71 26.31
C VAL A 277 -6.72 16.09 25.12
N ALA A 278 -7.61 16.84 24.47
CA ALA A 278 -8.32 16.38 23.28
C ALA A 278 -7.38 16.17 22.08
N GLU A 279 -6.36 17.03 21.93
CA GLU A 279 -5.31 16.89 20.89
C GLU A 279 -4.44 15.65 21.12
N ILE A 280 -4.07 15.36 22.36
CA ILE A 280 -3.26 14.16 22.70
C ILE A 280 -4.06 12.87 22.43
N THR A 281 -5.36 12.85 22.71
CA THR A 281 -6.23 11.69 22.40
C THR A 281 -6.52 11.51 20.90
N GLN A 282 -6.26 12.53 20.06
CA GLN A 282 -6.41 12.43 18.61
C GLN A 282 -5.27 11.64 17.93
N GLU A 283 -4.06 11.62 18.52
CA GLU A 283 -2.90 10.90 17.97
C GLU A 283 -3.02 9.36 18.06
N GLU A 284 -3.91 8.84 18.91
CA GLU A 284 -4.16 7.40 19.08
C GLU A 284 -5.34 6.87 18.23
N LYS A 285 -5.96 7.72 17.40
CA LYS A 285 -7.09 7.30 16.55
C LYS A 285 -6.62 6.46 15.37
N GLU A 286 -7.35 5.39 15.09
CA GLU A 286 -7.11 4.49 13.95
C GLU A 286 -7.13 5.29 12.64
N HIS A 287 -6.02 5.27 11.89
CA HIS A 287 -5.85 6.01 10.63
C HIS A 287 -5.29 5.10 9.53
N LEU A 288 -5.52 5.45 8.27
CA LEU A 288 -4.89 4.79 7.12
C LEU A 288 -3.60 5.52 6.72
N ASP A 289 -2.49 4.80 6.63
CA ASP A 289 -1.27 5.35 6.01
C ASP A 289 -1.42 5.48 4.47
N GLU A 290 -0.50 6.18 3.81
CA GLU A 290 -0.59 6.42 2.36
C GLU A 290 -0.64 5.12 1.53
N ALA A 291 -0.03 4.03 1.98
CA ALA A 291 -0.03 2.75 1.27
C ALA A 291 -1.37 2.02 1.46
N GLN A 292 -1.91 2.00 2.68
CA GLN A 292 -3.22 1.43 2.99
C GLN A 292 -4.34 2.17 2.26
N GLN A 293 -4.26 3.50 2.14
CA GLN A 293 -5.19 4.30 1.34
C GLN A 293 -5.18 3.87 -0.14
N ALA A 294 -3.99 3.70 -0.72
CA ALA A 294 -3.84 3.25 -2.10
C ALA A 294 -4.31 1.80 -2.31
N GLU A 295 -4.04 0.91 -1.35
CA GLU A 295 -4.54 -0.48 -1.36
C GLU A 295 -6.06 -0.51 -1.33
N ALA A 296 -6.68 0.23 -0.40
CA ALA A 296 -8.14 0.32 -0.29
C ALA A 296 -8.78 0.82 -1.58
N LEU A 297 -8.24 1.90 -2.16
CA LEU A 297 -8.70 2.43 -3.45
C LEU A 297 -8.60 1.37 -4.55
N LYS A 298 -7.43 0.72 -4.70
CA LYS A 298 -7.23 -0.30 -5.72
C LYS A 298 -8.22 -1.45 -5.59
N ILE A 299 -8.31 -2.03 -4.39
CA ILE A 299 -9.12 -3.21 -4.12
C ILE A 299 -10.61 -2.88 -4.29
N LEU A 300 -11.10 -1.85 -3.61
CA LEU A 300 -12.53 -1.53 -3.61
C LEU A 300 -13.02 -1.07 -4.99
N HIS A 301 -12.24 -0.29 -5.75
CA HIS A 301 -12.62 0.06 -7.13
C HIS A 301 -12.60 -1.14 -8.06
N SER A 302 -11.63 -2.05 -7.91
CA SER A 302 -11.55 -3.27 -8.73
C SER A 302 -12.79 -4.15 -8.50
N ILE A 303 -13.17 -4.36 -7.24
CA ILE A 303 -14.36 -5.13 -6.87
C ILE A 303 -15.63 -4.41 -7.36
N TYR A 304 -15.75 -3.11 -7.09
CA TYR A 304 -16.91 -2.32 -7.51
C TYR A 304 -17.13 -2.38 -9.02
N SER A 305 -16.08 -2.16 -9.81
CA SER A 305 -16.15 -2.18 -11.28
C SER A 305 -16.60 -3.56 -11.78
N LEU A 306 -16.02 -4.62 -11.23
CA LEU A 306 -16.37 -6.00 -11.58
C LEU A 306 -17.84 -6.34 -11.22
N LEU A 307 -18.33 -5.91 -10.06
CA LEU A 307 -19.72 -6.14 -9.65
C LEU A 307 -20.73 -5.35 -10.51
N VAL A 308 -20.38 -4.13 -10.93
CA VAL A 308 -21.23 -3.32 -11.82
C VAL A 308 -21.28 -3.93 -13.23
N GLU A 309 -20.13 -4.26 -13.83
CA GLU A 309 -20.07 -4.86 -15.18
C GLU A 309 -20.86 -6.17 -15.26
N THR A 310 -20.75 -6.99 -14.22
CA THR A 310 -21.46 -8.28 -14.15
C THR A 310 -22.97 -8.12 -13.91
N SER A 311 -23.40 -7.02 -13.28
CA SER A 311 -24.82 -6.69 -13.13
C SER A 311 -25.46 -6.28 -14.45
N GLU A 312 -24.75 -5.52 -15.30
CA GLU A 312 -25.23 -5.07 -16.61
C GLU A 312 -25.33 -6.19 -17.65
N ALA A 313 -24.44 -7.19 -17.59
CA ALA A 313 -24.43 -8.31 -18.54
C ALA A 313 -25.61 -9.28 -18.36
N VAL A 314 -26.17 -9.37 -17.15
CA VAL A 314 -27.16 -10.40 -16.76
C VAL A 314 -28.61 -9.98 -17.01
N ASP A 315 -28.89 -8.72 -17.38
CA ASP A 315 -30.21 -8.28 -17.89
C ASP A 315 -30.66 -9.03 -19.17
N SER A 316 -29.87 -10.01 -19.64
CA SER A 316 -30.11 -10.89 -20.77
C SER A 316 -30.20 -12.40 -20.43
N GLY A 317 -30.14 -12.83 -19.16
CA GLY A 317 -30.05 -14.27 -18.79
C GLY A 317 -30.81 -14.71 -17.51
N SER A 318 -31.09 -16.02 -17.41
CA SER A 318 -31.85 -16.65 -16.31
C SER A 318 -30.98 -17.15 -15.14
N GLU A 319 -30.45 -16.24 -14.31
CA GLU A 319 -29.84 -16.61 -13.01
C GLU A 319 -30.90 -16.73 -11.90
N ALA A 320 -30.59 -17.45 -10.82
CA ALA A 320 -31.47 -17.62 -9.66
C ALA A 320 -31.57 -16.32 -8.84
N GLU A 321 -32.79 -15.95 -8.44
CA GLU A 321 -33.13 -14.68 -7.77
C GLU A 321 -32.31 -14.42 -6.49
N SER A 322 -32.00 -15.46 -5.70
CA SER A 322 -31.21 -15.34 -4.47
C SER A 322 -29.74 -14.96 -4.69
N VAL A 323 -29.13 -15.39 -5.80
CA VAL A 323 -27.74 -15.05 -6.15
C VAL A 323 -27.62 -13.57 -6.49
N TRP A 324 -28.66 -13.04 -7.13
CA TRP A 324 -28.73 -11.65 -7.56
C TRP A 324 -28.96 -10.69 -6.40
N GLU A 325 -29.76 -11.10 -5.40
CA GLU A 325 -29.97 -10.34 -4.17
C GLU A 325 -28.65 -10.14 -3.39
N SER A 326 -27.85 -11.21 -3.22
CA SER A 326 -26.52 -11.12 -2.60
C SER A 326 -25.56 -10.22 -3.38
N ARG A 327 -25.55 -10.29 -4.73
CA ARG A 327 -24.67 -9.45 -5.55
C ARG A 327 -25.03 -7.97 -5.45
N ARG A 328 -26.32 -7.62 -5.50
CA ARG A 328 -26.79 -6.23 -5.30
C ARG A 328 -26.37 -5.68 -3.95
N MET A 329 -26.46 -6.50 -2.91
CA MET A 329 -25.99 -6.15 -1.57
C MET A 329 -24.49 -5.86 -1.56
N TYR A 330 -23.66 -6.72 -2.16
CA TYR A 330 -22.22 -6.48 -2.26
C TYR A 330 -21.89 -5.22 -3.06
N THR A 331 -22.59 -4.94 -4.15
CA THR A 331 -22.39 -3.70 -4.92
C THR A 331 -22.69 -2.47 -4.09
N ALA A 332 -23.84 -2.45 -3.39
CA ALA A 332 -24.23 -1.35 -2.51
C ALA A 332 -23.25 -1.17 -1.33
N LYS A 333 -22.86 -2.28 -0.68
CA LYS A 333 -21.88 -2.27 0.43
C LYS A 333 -20.52 -1.76 -0.05
N THR A 334 -20.05 -2.18 -1.23
CA THR A 334 -18.79 -1.70 -1.81
C THR A 334 -18.85 -0.20 -2.14
N ALA A 335 -19.98 0.29 -2.67
CA ALA A 335 -20.19 1.72 -2.91
C ALA A 335 -20.12 2.53 -1.60
N LEU A 336 -20.73 2.01 -0.53
CA LEU A 336 -20.66 2.61 0.80
C LEU A 336 -19.23 2.59 1.37
N CYS A 337 -18.47 1.50 1.18
CA CYS A 337 -17.04 1.46 1.53
C CYS A 337 -16.26 2.56 0.79
N LEU A 338 -16.50 2.76 -0.50
CA LEU A 338 -15.86 3.81 -1.28
C LEU A 338 -16.27 5.21 -0.77
N LEU A 339 -17.54 5.42 -0.44
CA LEU A 339 -17.99 6.67 0.19
C LEU A 339 -17.29 6.92 1.53
N MET A 340 -17.19 5.92 2.41
CA MET A 340 -16.45 6.01 3.68
C MET A 340 -14.97 6.32 3.45
N LEU A 341 -14.34 5.63 2.50
CA LEU A 341 -12.94 5.88 2.16
C LEU A 341 -12.73 7.31 1.67
N TYR A 342 -13.57 7.81 0.77
CA TYR A 342 -13.46 9.19 0.28
C TYR A 342 -13.77 10.24 1.36
N PHE A 343 -14.65 9.92 2.31
CA PHE A 343 -14.85 10.73 3.52
C PHE A 343 -13.57 10.81 4.35
N VAL A 344 -12.92 9.67 4.62
CA VAL A 344 -11.64 9.59 5.35
C VAL A 344 -10.53 10.36 4.62
N LEU A 345 -10.49 10.29 3.28
CA LEU A 345 -9.51 10.99 2.45
C LEU A 345 -9.81 12.48 2.26
N GLY A 346 -11.03 12.94 2.57
CA GLY A 346 -11.46 14.32 2.37
C GLY A 346 -11.67 14.74 0.91
N ASP A 347 -11.89 13.79 -0.01
CA ASP A 347 -12.10 14.06 -1.44
C ASP A 347 -13.57 14.42 -1.72
N ARG A 348 -13.87 15.73 -1.72
CA ARG A 348 -15.24 16.25 -1.89
C ARG A 348 -15.89 15.88 -3.21
N GLU A 349 -15.13 15.79 -4.30
CA GLU A 349 -15.67 15.44 -5.61
C GLU A 349 -16.15 13.98 -5.59
N LYS A 350 -15.28 13.09 -5.11
CA LYS A 350 -15.59 11.66 -5.03
C LYS A 350 -16.64 11.32 -3.98
N ILE A 351 -16.71 12.06 -2.88
CA ILE A 351 -17.81 11.96 -1.91
C ILE A 351 -19.16 12.20 -2.60
N GLY A 352 -19.30 13.27 -3.38
CA GLY A 352 -20.56 13.57 -4.08
C GLY A 352 -20.96 12.51 -5.11
N GLU A 353 -19.96 11.98 -5.83
CA GLU A 353 -20.16 10.87 -6.77
C GLU A 353 -20.67 9.60 -6.07
N PHE A 354 -20.00 9.17 -5.01
CA PHE A 354 -20.34 7.93 -4.32
C PHE A 354 -21.52 8.05 -3.36
N ASP A 355 -21.87 9.25 -2.87
CA ASP A 355 -23.13 9.49 -2.15
C ASP A 355 -24.33 9.17 -3.05
N SER A 356 -24.33 9.72 -4.27
CA SER A 356 -25.40 9.52 -5.25
C SER A 356 -25.51 8.04 -5.65
N LYS A 357 -24.38 7.41 -5.98
CA LYS A 357 -24.34 5.98 -6.35
C LYS A 357 -24.81 5.07 -5.23
N THR A 358 -24.39 5.33 -3.99
CA THR A 358 -24.78 4.52 -2.83
C THR A 358 -26.28 4.62 -2.58
N ALA A 359 -26.86 5.83 -2.68
CA ALA A 359 -28.30 6.02 -2.54
C ALA A 359 -29.12 5.22 -3.57
N GLU A 360 -28.71 5.26 -4.84
CA GLU A 360 -29.37 4.53 -5.93
C GLU A 360 -29.28 3.01 -5.72
N LEU A 361 -28.11 2.50 -5.36
CA LEU A 361 -27.88 1.07 -5.14
C LEU A 361 -28.64 0.54 -3.92
N LEU A 362 -28.71 1.29 -2.82
CA LEU A 362 -29.49 0.91 -1.64
C LEU A 362 -30.99 0.88 -1.93
N ALA A 363 -31.50 1.85 -2.70
CA ALA A 363 -32.89 1.85 -3.14
C ALA A 363 -33.20 0.65 -4.04
N ALA A 364 -32.30 0.33 -4.98
CA ALA A 364 -32.43 -0.83 -5.87
C ALA A 364 -32.36 -2.18 -5.13
N ALA A 365 -31.62 -2.24 -4.02
CA ALA A 365 -31.54 -3.41 -3.15
C ALA A 365 -32.75 -3.56 -2.19
N GLY A 366 -33.75 -2.67 -2.24
CA GLY A 366 -34.92 -2.74 -1.36
C GLY A 366 -34.66 -2.26 0.07
N LEU A 367 -33.51 -1.61 0.34
CA LEU A 367 -33.12 -1.06 1.63
C LEU A 367 -33.49 0.41 1.82
N GLY A 368 -34.44 0.91 1.03
CA GLY A 368 -34.98 2.27 1.16
C GLY A 368 -36.16 2.33 2.14
N ASP A 369 -36.02 3.12 3.22
CA ASP A 369 -37.01 3.55 4.24
C ASP A 369 -38.03 2.53 4.81
N SER A 370 -37.97 1.25 4.44
CA SER A 370 -38.88 0.20 4.91
C SER A 370 -38.20 -0.67 5.98
N PRO A 371 -38.81 -0.87 7.16
CA PRO A 371 -38.21 -1.55 8.30
C PRO A 371 -38.36 -3.09 8.25
N GLN A 372 -38.16 -3.72 7.09
CA GLN A 372 -38.32 -5.18 6.96
C GLN A 372 -37.28 -5.83 6.04
N SER A 373 -36.08 -6.10 6.55
CA SER A 373 -35.22 -7.26 6.21
C SER A 373 -33.92 -7.25 7.04
N ASP A 374 -33.28 -8.43 7.14
CA ASP A 374 -32.01 -8.82 7.81
C ASP A 374 -31.21 -7.78 8.66
N GLU A 375 -30.67 -8.23 9.79
CA GLU A 375 -29.83 -7.42 10.71
C GLU A 375 -28.66 -6.73 9.97
N ASP A 376 -28.02 -7.41 9.02
CA ASP A 376 -26.92 -6.86 8.21
C ASP A 376 -27.37 -5.74 7.25
N ALA A 377 -28.57 -5.89 6.68
CA ALA A 377 -29.17 -4.92 5.77
C ALA A 377 -29.59 -3.64 6.50
N THR A 378 -29.99 -3.79 7.76
CA THR A 378 -30.36 -2.68 8.66
C THR A 378 -29.12 -1.84 9.03
N GLY A 379 -27.97 -2.47 9.25
CA GLY A 379 -26.70 -1.78 9.57
C GLY A 379 -26.15 -0.92 8.42
N ILE A 380 -26.21 -1.40 7.18
CA ILE A 380 -25.70 -0.67 6.00
C ILE A 380 -26.47 0.65 5.79
N ALA A 381 -27.80 0.61 5.86
CA ALA A 381 -28.63 1.81 5.71
C ALA A 381 -28.46 2.80 6.87
N GLU A 382 -28.19 2.31 8.09
CA GLU A 382 -27.86 3.15 9.24
C GLU A 382 -26.51 3.86 9.08
N HIS A 383 -25.46 3.12 8.72
CA HIS A 383 -24.13 3.70 8.51
C HIS A 383 -24.13 4.74 7.38
N TYR A 384 -24.86 4.48 6.29
CA TYR A 384 -25.05 5.47 5.22
C TYR A 384 -25.72 6.76 5.72
N ARG A 385 -26.80 6.66 6.52
CA ARG A 385 -27.47 7.83 7.11
C ARG A 385 -26.53 8.61 8.04
N HIS A 386 -25.70 7.92 8.82
CA HIS A 386 -24.72 8.54 9.72
C HIS A 386 -23.71 9.39 8.94
N ILE A 387 -23.11 8.83 7.88
CA ILE A 387 -22.16 9.56 7.03
C ILE A 387 -22.83 10.75 6.37
N ARG A 388 -24.06 10.58 5.85
CA ARG A 388 -24.79 11.67 5.21
C ARG A 388 -25.12 12.80 6.19
N ALA A 389 -25.39 12.49 7.45
CA ALA A 389 -25.57 13.49 8.50
C ALA A 389 -24.24 14.21 8.82
N ALA A 390 -23.11 13.51 8.81
CA ALA A 390 -21.79 14.11 9.03
C ALA A 390 -21.30 14.99 7.86
N LEU A 391 -21.87 14.84 6.66
CA LEU A 391 -21.57 15.65 5.48
C LEU A 391 -22.37 16.97 5.40
N GLN A 392 -23.45 17.10 6.17
CA GLN A 392 -24.29 18.30 6.27
C GLN A 392 -23.75 19.27 7.31
#